data_AF-A0AAE0N0R9-F1
#
_entry.id   AF-A0AAE0N0R9-F1
#
_cell.length_a   1.000
_cell.length_b   1.000
_cell.length_c   1.000
_cell.angle_alpha   90.00
_cell.angle_beta   90.00
_cell.angle_gamma   90.00
#
_symmetry.space_group_name_H-M   'P 1'
#
loop_
_entity.id
_entity.type
_entity.pdbx_description
1 polymer ?
#
loop_
_entity_poly.entity_id
_entity_poly.type
_entity_poly.pdbx_seq_one_letter_code
_entity_poly.pdbx_strand_id
1 'polypeptide(L)'
;DDLEGEWNWTKRFDFIVARFLSGCFESPQDIFCEAYKHLEPGGSIEVHDIDFVPRSMRGTVDGTHLQSCMQLILQAAELNGRPLICAQNYEGWMKGAGFIQTKKKVFPWPLNGWAKPPHKRIGLLNKDNFSQWLEGLCMALFTRVLHWTEEEVRMYCAKVQKELSDPKMLVYFEV
;
A
#
# COMPACT_ATOMS: atom_id res chain seq x y z
N ASP A 1 -19.57 6.11 -8.91
CA ASP A 1 -18.90 7.05 -9.81
C ASP A 1 -17.42 6.73 -9.85
N ASP A 2 -16.85 6.81 -11.04
CA ASP A 2 -15.42 6.62 -11.28
C ASP A 2 -14.66 7.85 -10.77
N LEU A 3 -13.72 7.63 -9.84
CA LEU A 3 -12.95 8.70 -9.22
C LEU A 3 -11.79 9.21 -10.11
N GLU A 4 -11.50 8.51 -11.22
CA GLU A 4 -10.52 8.96 -12.23
C GLU A 4 -11.11 9.98 -13.22
N GLY A 5 -12.43 10.10 -13.26
CA GLY A 5 -13.12 11.11 -14.03
C GLY A 5 -13.24 12.44 -13.29
N GLU A 6 -13.82 13.44 -13.96
CA GLU A 6 -14.16 14.71 -13.33
C GLU A 6 -15.22 14.50 -12.24
N TRP A 7 -14.92 15.04 -11.06
CA TRP A 7 -15.79 14.98 -9.91
C TRP A 7 -16.97 15.96 -10.10
N ASN A 8 -18.19 15.43 -10.26
CA ASN A 8 -19.38 16.24 -10.55
C ASN A 8 -20.10 16.76 -9.29
N TRP A 9 -19.39 16.92 -8.17
CA TRP A 9 -19.99 17.37 -6.92
C TRP A 9 -20.26 18.87 -6.95
N THR A 10 -21.52 19.25 -6.75
CA THR A 10 -21.93 20.66 -6.73
C THR A 10 -21.59 21.38 -5.42
N LYS A 11 -21.36 20.62 -4.35
CA LYS A 11 -20.90 21.11 -3.05
C LYS A 11 -19.44 20.75 -2.86
N ARG A 12 -18.66 21.71 -2.38
CA ARG A 12 -17.30 21.48 -1.90
C ARG A 12 -17.35 20.81 -0.52
N PHE A 13 -16.21 20.27 -0.12
CA PHE A 13 -16.03 19.57 1.14
C PHE A 13 -15.15 20.39 2.09
N ASP A 14 -15.45 20.36 3.38
CA ASP A 14 -14.55 20.89 4.41
C ASP A 14 -13.38 19.92 4.69
N PHE A 15 -13.62 18.62 4.47
CA PHE A 15 -12.67 17.57 4.78
C PHE A 15 -12.84 16.36 3.87
N ILE A 16 -11.73 15.84 3.34
CA ILE A 16 -11.68 14.62 2.54
C ILE A 16 -10.78 13.61 3.26
N VAL A 17 -11.26 12.37 3.39
CA VAL A 17 -10.46 11.25 3.89
C VAL A 17 -10.33 10.21 2.80
N ALA A 18 -9.10 9.78 2.54
CA ALA A 18 -8.82 8.66 1.66
C ALA A 18 -8.01 7.59 2.40
N ARG A 19 -8.31 6.32 2.09
CA ARG A 19 -7.59 5.18 2.67
C ARG A 19 -7.30 4.13 1.61
N PHE A 20 -6.10 3.57 1.62
CA PHE A 20 -5.68 2.52 0.70
C PHE A 20 -5.87 2.89 -0.78
N LEU A 21 -5.27 3.99 -1.22
CA LEU A 21 -5.39 4.49 -2.61
C LEU A 21 -4.35 3.87 -3.57
N SER A 22 -3.30 3.27 -3.04
CA SER A 22 -2.23 2.66 -3.82
C SER A 22 -2.80 1.55 -4.71
N GLY A 23 -2.52 1.63 -6.02
CA GLY A 23 -3.06 0.72 -7.02
C GLY A 23 -4.50 1.01 -7.46
N CYS A 24 -5.17 2.02 -6.88
CA CYS A 24 -6.52 2.39 -7.32
C CYS A 24 -6.54 3.18 -8.61
N PHE A 25 -5.48 3.95 -8.91
CA PHE A 25 -5.47 4.94 -9.98
C PHE A 25 -4.31 4.72 -10.96
N GLU A 26 -4.55 5.00 -12.23
CA GLU A 26 -3.53 5.10 -13.28
C GLU A 26 -2.61 6.30 -13.04
N SER A 27 -3.20 7.43 -12.64
CA SER A 27 -2.49 8.66 -12.28
C SER A 27 -2.79 9.06 -10.83
N PRO A 28 -2.14 8.43 -9.82
CA PRO A 28 -2.42 8.70 -8.42
C PRO A 28 -2.19 10.16 -7.99
N GLN A 29 -1.36 10.91 -8.71
CA GLN A 29 -1.14 12.34 -8.43
C GLN A 29 -2.40 13.18 -8.70
N ASP A 30 -3.18 12.84 -9.72
CA ASP A 30 -4.32 13.64 -10.19
C ASP A 30 -5.45 13.68 -9.15
N ILE A 31 -5.56 12.64 -8.32
CA ILE A 31 -6.56 12.61 -7.24
C ILE A 31 -6.34 13.74 -6.22
N PHE A 32 -5.10 14.18 -6.01
CA PHE A 32 -4.80 15.28 -5.10
C PHE A 32 -5.15 16.62 -5.72
N CYS A 33 -5.00 16.76 -7.04
CA CYS A 33 -5.45 17.92 -7.79
C CYS A 33 -6.98 18.04 -7.73
N GLU A 34 -7.70 16.92 -7.94
CA GLU A 34 -9.16 16.92 -7.86
C GLU A 34 -9.67 17.16 -6.44
N ALA A 35 -9.05 16.53 -5.44
CA ALA A 35 -9.39 16.78 -4.05
C ALA A 35 -9.20 18.27 -3.69
N TYR A 36 -8.11 18.90 -4.12
CA TYR A 36 -7.87 20.32 -3.87
C TYR A 36 -8.95 21.22 -4.50
N LYS A 37 -9.35 20.94 -5.75
CA LYS A 37 -10.41 21.69 -6.44
C LYS A 37 -11.76 21.60 -5.73
N HIS A 38 -12.02 20.50 -5.03
CA HIS A 38 -13.30 20.22 -4.38
C HIS A 38 -13.32 20.54 -2.89
N LEU A 39 -12.24 21.06 -2.32
CA LEU A 39 -12.23 21.57 -0.95
C LEU A 39 -12.71 23.03 -0.89
N GLU A 40 -13.35 23.38 0.23
CA GLU A 40 -13.58 24.77 0.62
C GLU A 40 -12.24 25.45 0.99
N PRO A 41 -12.11 26.79 0.88
CA PRO A 41 -10.95 27.50 1.40
C PRO A 41 -10.73 27.20 2.90
N GLY A 42 -9.57 26.64 3.23
CA GLY A 42 -9.25 26.21 4.59
C GLY A 42 -9.63 24.75 4.90
N GLY A 43 -10.27 24.04 3.97
CA GLY A 43 -10.50 22.61 4.06
C GLY A 43 -9.21 21.79 3.99
N SER A 44 -9.30 20.50 4.32
CA SER A 44 -8.12 19.62 4.39
C SER A 44 -8.38 18.22 3.84
N ILE A 45 -7.29 17.53 3.50
CA ILE A 45 -7.29 16.12 3.12
C ILE A 45 -6.43 15.31 4.10
N GLU A 46 -6.91 14.14 4.49
CA GLU A 46 -6.15 13.14 5.22
C GLU A 46 -6.09 11.83 4.42
N VAL A 47 -4.88 11.31 4.20
CA VAL A 47 -4.67 10.06 3.47
C VAL A 47 -3.93 9.05 4.34
N HIS A 48 -4.50 7.86 4.48
CA HIS A 48 -3.88 6.72 5.17
C HIS A 48 -3.58 5.62 4.16
N ASP A 49 -2.31 5.27 3.98
CA ASP A 49 -1.96 4.23 3.03
C ASP A 49 -0.69 3.49 3.42
N ILE A 50 -0.49 2.33 2.81
CA ILE A 50 0.64 1.45 3.02
C ILE A 50 1.78 1.85 2.08
N ASP A 51 2.99 1.93 2.62
CA ASP A 51 4.20 1.77 1.84
C ASP A 51 4.52 0.27 1.72
N PHE A 52 4.27 -0.28 0.53
CA PHE A 52 4.45 -1.69 0.20
C PHE A 52 5.91 -2.17 0.16
N VAL A 53 6.89 -1.33 0.49
CA VAL A 53 8.28 -1.75 0.68
C VAL A 53 8.43 -2.43 2.04
N PRO A 54 8.71 -3.76 2.09
CA PRO A 54 8.85 -4.48 3.36
C PRO A 54 10.15 -4.05 4.05
N ARG A 55 10.08 -3.80 5.36
CA ARG A 55 11.20 -3.41 6.21
C ARG A 55 11.39 -4.42 7.34
N SER A 56 12.57 -4.43 7.96
CA SER A 56 12.86 -5.27 9.12
C SER A 56 13.56 -4.47 10.23
N MET A 57 13.17 -4.72 11.48
CA MET A 57 13.82 -4.13 12.67
C MET A 57 15.27 -4.62 12.87
N ARG A 58 15.71 -5.68 12.16
CA ARG A 58 17.04 -6.29 12.29
C ARG A 58 17.74 -6.50 10.93
N GLY A 59 17.24 -5.92 9.85
CA GLY A 59 17.79 -6.14 8.49
C GLY A 59 17.54 -7.55 7.94
N THR A 60 16.63 -8.32 8.54
CA THR A 60 16.36 -9.72 8.16
C THR A 60 15.46 -9.88 6.93
N VAL A 61 15.13 -8.79 6.23
CA VAL A 61 14.24 -8.85 5.05
C VAL A 61 15.03 -9.14 3.77
N ASP A 62 16.32 -8.85 3.75
CA ASP A 62 17.15 -9.02 2.55
C ASP A 62 17.33 -10.50 2.18
N GLY A 63 17.11 -10.82 0.90
CA GLY A 63 17.21 -12.17 0.35
C GLY A 63 16.04 -13.09 0.71
N THR A 64 14.97 -12.56 1.32
CA THR A 64 13.75 -13.32 1.65
C THR A 64 12.83 -13.44 0.44
N HIS A 65 11.98 -14.47 0.42
CA HIS A 65 10.91 -14.57 -0.57
C HIS A 65 9.93 -13.41 -0.42
N LEU A 66 9.69 -12.91 0.80
CA LEU A 66 8.89 -11.70 1.02
C LEU A 66 9.43 -10.50 0.22
N GLN A 67 10.73 -10.21 0.30
CA GLN A 67 11.33 -9.08 -0.42
C GLN A 67 11.14 -9.23 -1.93
N SER A 68 11.55 -10.38 -2.49
CA SER A 68 11.43 -10.62 -3.94
C SER A 68 9.97 -10.64 -4.40
N CYS A 69 9.06 -11.18 -3.59
CA CYS A 69 7.63 -11.17 -3.90
C CYS A 69 7.06 -9.75 -3.98
N MET A 70 7.37 -8.91 -2.99
CA MET A 70 6.93 -7.51 -3.02
C MET A 70 7.55 -6.74 -4.20
N GLN A 71 8.82 -6.98 -4.54
CA GLN A 71 9.44 -6.37 -5.72
C GLN A 71 8.73 -6.78 -7.02
N LEU A 72 8.40 -8.06 -7.19
CA LEU A 72 7.64 -8.55 -8.35
C LEU A 72 6.23 -7.97 -8.40
N ILE A 73 5.56 -7.83 -7.25
CA ILE A 73 4.24 -7.18 -7.16
C ILE A 73 4.33 -5.72 -7.60
N LEU A 74 5.29 -4.95 -7.08
CA LEU A 74 5.47 -3.54 -7.44
C LEU A 74 5.76 -3.39 -8.94
N GLN A 75 6.64 -4.24 -9.48
CA GLN A 75 6.96 -4.24 -10.91
C GLN A 75 5.75 -4.59 -11.78
N ALA A 76 5.02 -5.64 -11.44
CA ALA A 76 3.85 -6.07 -12.20
C ALA A 76 2.70 -5.06 -12.11
N ALA A 77 2.53 -4.40 -10.96
CA ALA A 77 1.54 -3.36 -10.77
C ALA A 77 1.84 -2.12 -11.64
N GLU A 78 3.11 -1.74 -11.74
CA GLU A 78 3.57 -0.68 -12.66
C GLU A 78 3.27 -1.05 -14.12
N LEU A 79 3.62 -2.26 -14.55
CA LEU A 79 3.34 -2.76 -15.91
C LEU A 79 1.84 -2.86 -16.20
N ASN A 80 1.01 -3.10 -15.18
CA ASN A 80 -0.44 -3.12 -15.29
C ASN A 80 -1.08 -1.72 -15.24
N GLY A 81 -0.28 -0.64 -15.18
CA GLY A 81 -0.77 0.73 -15.15
C GLY A 81 -1.46 1.11 -13.84
N ARG A 82 -1.22 0.39 -12.75
CA ARG A 82 -1.84 0.64 -11.44
C ARG A 82 -0.75 0.62 -10.36
N PRO A 83 0.10 1.67 -10.28
CA PRO A 83 1.27 1.68 -9.42
C PRO A 83 0.91 1.59 -7.94
N LEU A 84 1.69 0.80 -7.19
CA LEU A 84 1.56 0.64 -5.74
C LEU A 84 2.53 1.53 -4.94
N ILE A 85 3.55 2.11 -5.59
CA ILE A 85 4.49 3.03 -4.96
C ILE A 85 3.87 4.44 -4.93
N CYS A 86 2.92 4.66 -4.01
CA CYS A 86 2.21 5.94 -3.90
C CYS A 86 2.53 6.69 -2.60
N ALA A 87 2.47 6.01 -1.45
CA ALA A 87 2.53 6.64 -0.12
C ALA A 87 3.77 7.53 0.10
N GLN A 88 4.91 7.16 -0.47
CA GLN A 88 6.15 7.94 -0.39
C GLN A 88 6.09 9.29 -1.12
N ASN A 89 5.20 9.42 -2.12
CA ASN A 89 5.09 10.58 -2.99
C ASN A 89 3.98 11.55 -2.57
N TYR A 90 3.07 11.15 -1.68
CA TYR A 90 1.88 11.94 -1.30
C TYR A 90 2.17 13.35 -0.86
N GLU A 91 3.21 13.57 -0.06
CA GLU A 91 3.56 14.94 0.35
C GLU A 91 3.93 15.82 -0.85
N GLY A 92 4.68 15.27 -1.81
CA GLY A 92 5.05 15.96 -3.03
C GLY A 92 3.83 16.24 -3.92
N TRP A 93 2.97 15.25 -4.11
CA TRP A 93 1.73 15.39 -4.89
C TRP A 93 0.75 16.38 -4.27
N MET A 94 0.57 16.35 -2.95
CA MET A 94 -0.22 17.35 -2.22
C MET A 94 0.35 18.76 -2.41
N LYS A 95 1.66 18.95 -2.23
CA LYS A 95 2.30 20.26 -2.45
C LYS A 95 2.13 20.73 -3.90
N GLY A 96 2.31 19.84 -4.86
CA GLY A 96 2.11 20.12 -6.28
C GLY A 96 0.67 20.53 -6.63
N ALA A 97 -0.32 19.98 -5.93
CA ALA A 97 -1.73 20.33 -6.09
C ALA A 97 -2.11 21.69 -5.44
N GLY A 98 -1.26 22.24 -4.55
CA GLY A 98 -1.50 23.51 -3.88
C GLY A 98 -1.70 23.43 -2.36
N PHE A 99 -1.59 22.23 -1.75
CA PHE A 99 -1.65 22.10 -0.30
C PHE A 99 -0.39 22.68 0.35
N ILE A 100 -0.58 23.63 1.27
CA ILE A 100 0.52 24.39 1.88
C ILE A 100 1.00 23.86 3.24
N GLN A 101 0.18 23.08 3.95
CA GLN A 101 0.49 22.54 5.28
C GLN A 101 0.42 21.01 5.30
N THR A 102 1.47 20.36 4.80
CA THR A 102 1.58 18.89 4.84
C THR A 102 2.19 18.41 6.15
N LYS A 103 1.62 17.33 6.72
CA LYS A 103 2.19 16.63 7.87
C LYS A 103 2.20 15.13 7.56
N LYS A 104 3.36 14.51 7.63
CA LYS A 104 3.52 13.06 7.50
C LYS A 104 3.69 12.44 8.89
N LYS A 105 2.94 11.39 9.16
CA LYS A 105 3.17 10.47 10.27
C LYS A 105 3.40 9.09 9.68
N VAL A 106 4.34 8.35 10.26
CA VAL A 106 4.71 7.01 9.78
C VAL A 106 4.68 6.09 10.98
N PHE A 107 3.99 4.97 10.83
CA PHE A 107 3.86 3.94 11.85
C PHE A 107 4.32 2.59 11.30
N PRO A 108 5.09 1.80 12.07
CA PRO A 108 5.38 0.43 11.69
C PRO A 108 4.13 -0.42 11.87
N TRP A 109 3.71 -1.10 10.80
CA TRP A 109 2.62 -2.07 10.81
C TRP A 109 3.18 -3.49 10.71
N PRO A 110 3.26 -4.25 11.83
CA PRO A 110 3.92 -5.55 11.86
C PRO A 110 3.23 -6.57 10.96
N LEU A 111 3.99 -7.45 10.33
CA LEU A 111 3.47 -8.55 9.50
C LEU A 111 3.44 -9.90 10.22
N ASN A 112 3.83 -9.94 11.51
CA ASN A 112 3.57 -11.07 12.40
C ASN A 112 3.54 -10.62 13.88
N GLY A 113 3.44 -11.58 14.80
CA GLY A 113 3.31 -11.34 16.24
C GLY A 113 4.58 -10.92 17.00
N TRP A 114 5.59 -10.35 16.35
CA TRP A 114 6.84 -9.96 17.00
C TRP A 114 6.74 -8.71 17.88
N ALA A 115 5.78 -7.82 17.60
CA ALA A 115 5.65 -6.56 18.33
C ALA A 115 5.25 -6.79 19.80
N LYS A 116 5.64 -5.85 20.68
CA LYS A 116 5.20 -5.87 22.09
C LYS A 116 3.70 -5.49 22.19
N PRO A 117 2.98 -5.96 23.22
CA PRO A 117 1.62 -5.48 23.49
C PRO A 117 1.55 -3.94 23.61
N PRO A 118 0.48 -3.29 23.12
CA PRO A 118 -0.73 -3.89 22.54
C PRO A 118 -0.58 -4.30 21.05
N HIS A 119 0.49 -3.90 20.37
CA HIS A 119 0.68 -4.07 18.92
C HIS A 119 0.87 -5.53 18.47
N LYS A 120 1.18 -6.45 19.39
CA LYS A 120 1.26 -7.89 19.09
C LYS A 120 0.00 -8.42 18.39
N ARG A 121 -1.17 -8.05 18.90
CA ARG A 121 -2.46 -8.48 18.35
C ARG A 121 -2.68 -7.92 16.94
N ILE A 122 -2.29 -6.67 16.71
CA ILE A 122 -2.36 -6.02 15.40
C ILE A 122 -1.50 -6.77 14.39
N GLY A 123 -0.27 -7.14 14.77
CA GLY A 123 0.64 -7.89 13.90
C GLY A 123 0.13 -9.29 13.53
N LEU A 124 -0.53 -9.98 14.46
CA LEU A 124 -1.16 -11.28 14.17
C LEU A 124 -2.34 -11.14 13.22
N LEU A 125 -3.23 -10.15 13.44
CA LEU A 125 -4.35 -9.88 12.54
C LEU A 125 -3.86 -9.45 11.15
N ASN A 126 -2.82 -8.62 11.09
CA ASN A 126 -2.26 -8.18 9.83
C ASN A 126 -1.58 -9.33 9.07
N LYS A 127 -0.95 -10.28 9.75
CA LYS A 127 -0.39 -11.47 9.10
C LYS A 127 -1.47 -12.22 8.31
N ASP A 128 -2.63 -12.45 8.91
CA ASP A 128 -3.74 -13.18 8.29
C ASP A 128 -4.37 -12.36 7.15
N ASN A 129 -4.50 -11.04 7.33
CA ASN A 129 -4.98 -10.12 6.31
C ASN A 129 -4.03 -10.07 5.10
N PHE A 130 -2.73 -9.86 5.34
CA PHE A 130 -1.71 -9.80 4.32
C PHE A 130 -1.59 -11.12 3.57
N SER A 131 -1.71 -12.27 4.23
CA SER A 131 -1.61 -13.58 3.57
C SER A 131 -2.70 -13.77 2.51
N GLN A 132 -3.94 -13.36 2.81
CA GLN A 132 -5.06 -13.40 1.86
C GLN A 132 -4.89 -12.38 0.72
N TRP A 133 -4.50 -11.16 1.07
CA TRP A 133 -4.24 -10.10 0.09
C TRP A 133 -3.11 -10.49 -0.87
N LEU A 134 -2.03 -11.06 -0.35
CA LEU A 134 -0.86 -11.50 -1.11
C LEU A 134 -1.24 -12.53 -2.17
N GLU A 135 -1.97 -13.57 -1.78
CA GLU A 135 -2.36 -14.63 -2.73
C GLU A 135 -3.26 -14.09 -3.85
N GLY A 136 -4.25 -13.27 -3.52
CA GLY A 136 -5.13 -12.65 -4.52
C GLY A 136 -4.38 -11.73 -5.48
N LEU A 137 -3.49 -10.89 -4.95
CA LEU A 137 -2.74 -9.93 -5.76
C LEU A 137 -1.68 -10.62 -6.62
N CYS A 138 -0.93 -11.57 -6.06
CA CYS A 138 0.00 -12.39 -6.83
C CYS A 138 -0.75 -13.18 -7.91
N MET A 139 -1.92 -13.75 -7.63
CA MET A 139 -2.69 -14.46 -8.64
C MET A 139 -3.07 -13.55 -9.80
N ALA A 140 -3.55 -12.34 -9.52
CA ALA A 140 -3.90 -11.39 -10.57
C ALA A 140 -2.67 -10.92 -11.36
N LEU A 141 -1.64 -10.42 -10.68
CA LEU A 141 -0.49 -9.78 -11.31
C LEU A 141 0.47 -10.81 -11.93
N PHE A 142 0.80 -11.88 -11.24
CA PHE A 142 1.83 -12.81 -11.72
C PHE A 142 1.33 -13.66 -12.88
N THR A 143 0.03 -14.01 -12.92
CA THR A 143 -0.51 -14.79 -14.05
C THR A 143 -0.78 -13.91 -15.27
N ARG A 144 -1.42 -12.75 -15.09
CA ARG A 144 -1.86 -11.88 -16.21
C ARG A 144 -0.72 -11.04 -16.78
N VAL A 145 0.23 -10.63 -15.93
CA VAL A 145 1.31 -9.69 -16.31
C VAL A 145 2.65 -10.41 -16.42
N LEU A 146 2.99 -11.29 -15.46
CA LEU A 146 4.28 -12.00 -15.45
C LEU A 146 4.22 -13.39 -16.09
N HIS A 147 3.04 -13.83 -16.53
CA HIS A 147 2.80 -15.11 -17.21
C HIS A 147 3.18 -16.37 -16.42
N TRP A 148 3.13 -16.30 -15.09
CA TRP A 148 3.27 -17.48 -14.24
C TRP A 148 2.02 -18.36 -14.33
N THR A 149 2.19 -19.65 -14.09
CA THR A 149 1.08 -20.57 -13.86
C THR A 149 0.47 -20.35 -12.47
N GLU A 150 -0.80 -20.72 -12.28
CA GLU A 150 -1.44 -20.65 -10.96
C GLU A 150 -0.70 -21.48 -9.90
N GLU A 151 -0.11 -22.62 -10.30
CA GLU A 151 0.66 -23.49 -9.41
C GLU A 151 1.93 -22.81 -8.92
N GLU A 152 2.69 -22.17 -9.81
CA GLU A 152 3.88 -21.40 -9.44
C GLU A 152 3.53 -20.29 -8.44
N VAL A 153 2.43 -19.58 -8.67
CA VAL A 153 1.95 -18.53 -7.76
C VAL A 153 1.65 -19.09 -6.38
N ARG A 154 0.82 -20.13 -6.27
CA ARG A 154 0.46 -20.73 -4.97
C ARG A 154 1.68 -21.24 -4.23
N MET A 155 2.59 -21.91 -4.93
CA MET A 155 3.84 -22.41 -4.35
C MET A 155 4.73 -21.27 -3.85
N TYR A 156 4.77 -20.14 -4.54
CA TYR A 156 5.56 -18.98 -4.12
C TYR A 156 4.93 -18.26 -2.92
N CYS A 157 3.61 -18.04 -2.94
CA CYS A 157 2.87 -17.48 -1.80
C CYS A 157 3.04 -18.34 -0.55
N ALA A 158 3.03 -19.67 -0.66
CA ALA A 158 3.26 -20.57 0.46
C ALA A 158 4.66 -20.39 1.08
N LYS A 159 5.70 -20.11 0.28
CA LYS A 159 7.05 -19.80 0.79
C LYS A 159 7.07 -18.51 1.61
N VAL A 160 6.41 -17.46 1.13
CA VAL A 160 6.29 -16.17 1.85
C VAL A 160 5.49 -16.33 3.15
N GLN A 161 4.39 -17.08 3.13
CA GLN A 161 3.58 -17.35 4.33
C GLN A 161 4.36 -18.16 5.38
N LYS A 162 5.20 -19.09 4.93
CA LYS A 162 6.11 -19.85 5.81
C LYS A 162 7.13 -18.92 6.47
N GLU A 163 7.71 -18.00 5.71
CA GLU A 163 8.62 -16.97 6.23
C GLU A 163 7.97 -16.07 7.29
N LEU A 164 6.76 -15.57 7.02
CA LEU A 164 6.00 -14.74 7.97
C LEU A 164 5.56 -15.50 9.23
N SER A 165 5.62 -16.83 9.20
CA SER A 165 5.35 -17.68 10.36
C SER A 165 6.55 -17.83 11.29
N ASP A 166 7.76 -17.43 10.86
CA ASP A 166 8.92 -17.38 11.73
C ASP A 166 8.84 -16.15 12.66
N PRO A 167 8.70 -16.32 13.99
CA PRO A 167 8.66 -15.20 14.94
C PRO A 167 9.97 -14.40 15.01
N LYS A 168 11.07 -14.90 14.44
CA LYS A 168 12.33 -14.17 14.31
C LYS A 168 12.32 -13.18 13.15
N MET A 169 11.37 -13.29 12.22
CA MET A 169 11.23 -12.35 11.11
C MET A 169 10.54 -11.09 11.61
N LEU A 170 11.34 -10.07 11.97
CA LEU A 170 10.84 -8.82 12.57
C LEU A 170 10.42 -7.80 11.52
N VAL A 171 9.53 -8.20 10.61
CA VAL A 171 9.17 -7.44 9.41
C VAL A 171 7.89 -6.62 9.57
N TYR A 172 7.84 -5.49 8.87
CA TYR A 172 6.71 -4.56 8.86
C TYR A 172 6.62 -3.80 7.54
N PHE A 173 5.44 -3.23 7.26
CA PHE A 173 5.28 -2.12 6.33
C PHE A 173 5.17 -0.81 7.11
N GLU A 174 5.46 0.30 6.46
CA GLU A 174 5.11 1.63 6.99
C GLU A 174 3.70 2.00 6.54
N VAL A 175 2.93 2.63 7.44
CA VAL A 175 1.61 3.23 7.18
C VAL A 175 1.54 4.67 7.69
#